data_AF-A0ABD0VRG5-F1
#
_entry.id   AF-A0ABD0VRG5-F1
#
_cell.length_a   1.000
_cell.length_b   1.000
_cell.length_c   1.000
_cell.angle_alpha   90.00
_cell.angle_beta   90.00
_cell.angle_gamma   90.00
#
_symmetry.space_group_name_H-M   'P 1'
#
loop_
_entity.id
_entity.type
_entity.pdbx_description
1 polymer ?
#
loop_
_entity_poly.entity_id
_entity_poly.type
_entity_poly.pdbx_seq_one_letter_code
_entity_poly.pdbx_strand_id
1 'polypeptide(L)'
;MSRERELISQLLEASTNAKSITQLHSFLLRCGLLTAADCFLCYSLGLLYAKFTTSTLARNLFDEISQPNSFLWNAMLRSHCRAQQWVETLRLLRRMAAKPSDLDAFTLPIALKACAALSELRHGRTIHAVAIKKRFLPFRYVCCSSTCRDVRQVQ
;
A
#
# COMPACT_ATOMS: atom_id res chain seq x y z
N MET A 1 -24.26 -16.88 -4.21
CA MET A 1 -22.99 -17.03 -3.45
C MET A 1 -21.85 -17.71 -4.22
N SER A 2 -21.88 -19.00 -4.61
CA SER A 2 -20.72 -19.64 -5.28
C SER A 2 -20.55 -19.23 -6.76
N ARG A 3 -21.65 -19.20 -7.54
CA ARG A 3 -21.62 -18.87 -8.97
C ARG A 3 -21.24 -17.41 -9.25
N GLU A 4 -21.63 -16.48 -8.38
CA GLU A 4 -21.27 -15.06 -8.49
C GLU A 4 -19.77 -14.83 -8.26
N ARG A 5 -19.18 -15.52 -7.28
CA ARG A 5 -17.73 -15.44 -7.03
C ARG A 5 -16.91 -16.00 -8.19
N GLU A 6 -17.37 -17.10 -8.79
CA GLU A 6 -16.74 -17.69 -9.97
C GLU A 6 -16.73 -16.73 -11.17
N LEU A 7 -17.87 -16.09 -11.45
CA LEU A 7 -17.98 -15.10 -12.51
C LEU A 7 -17.07 -13.89 -12.26
N ILE A 8 -17.00 -13.41 -11.01
CA ILE A 8 -16.11 -12.30 -10.67
C ILE A 8 -14.64 -12.70 -10.82
N SER A 9 -14.25 -13.92 -10.42
CA SER A 9 -12.90 -14.43 -10.65
C SER A 9 -12.54 -14.49 -12.14
N GLN A 10 -13.43 -15.01 -12.98
CA GLN A 10 -13.21 -15.05 -14.44
C GLN A 10 -13.06 -13.64 -15.04
N LEU A 11 -13.86 -12.68 -14.58
CA LEU A 11 -13.76 -11.28 -14.99
C LEU A 11 -12.44 -10.63 -14.56
N LEU A 12 -11.97 -10.94 -13.35
CA LEU A 12 -10.68 -10.49 -12.83
C LEU A 12 -9.51 -11.06 -13.66
N GLU A 13 -9.59 -12.32 -14.08
CA GLU A 13 -8.58 -12.97 -14.92
C GLU A 13 -8.57 -12.45 -16.36
N ALA A 14 -9.75 -12.17 -16.93
CA ALA A 14 -9.88 -11.64 -18.28
C ALA A 14 -9.43 -10.17 -18.41
N SER A 15 -9.25 -9.47 -17.29
CA SER A 15 -8.88 -8.06 -17.29
C SER A 15 -7.41 -7.84 -17.55
N THR A 16 -7.11 -7.33 -18.74
CA THR A 16 -5.74 -7.17 -19.26
C THR A 16 -5.37 -5.72 -19.59
N ASN A 17 -6.30 -4.77 -19.46
CA ASN A 17 -6.06 -3.37 -19.79
C ASN A 17 -6.74 -2.41 -18.80
N ALA A 18 -6.30 -1.15 -18.81
CA ALA A 18 -6.81 -0.12 -17.91
C ALA A 18 -8.33 0.10 -18.06
N LYS A 19 -8.88 0.02 -19.28
CA LYS A 19 -10.31 0.25 -19.53
C LYS A 19 -11.18 -0.82 -18.89
N SER A 20 -10.81 -2.10 -19.03
CA SER A 20 -11.54 -3.21 -18.40
C SER A 20 -11.47 -3.10 -16.87
N ILE A 21 -10.33 -2.68 -16.33
CA ILE A 21 -10.16 -2.48 -14.88
C ILE A 21 -11.02 -1.34 -14.35
N THR A 22 -11.12 -0.21 -15.06
CA THR A 22 -12.05 0.87 -14.69
C THR A 22 -13.49 0.39 -14.69
N GLN A 23 -13.91 -0.38 -15.71
CA GLN A 23 -15.26 -0.93 -15.79
C GLN A 23 -15.54 -1.91 -14.63
N LEU A 24 -14.59 -2.79 -14.32
CA LEU A 24 -14.69 -3.70 -13.17
C LEU A 24 -14.77 -2.93 -11.85
N HIS A 25 -13.92 -1.92 -11.67
CA HIS A 25 -13.97 -1.09 -10.47
C HIS A 25 -15.35 -0.44 -10.30
N SER A 26 -15.88 0.22 -11.34
CA SER A 26 -17.20 0.85 -11.28
C SER A 26 -18.31 -0.18 -11.02
N PHE A 27 -18.21 -1.38 -11.59
CA PHE A 27 -19.17 -2.46 -11.33
C PHE A 27 -19.12 -2.91 -9.87
N LEU A 28 -17.92 -3.24 -9.36
CA LEU A 28 -17.73 -3.68 -7.97
C LEU A 28 -18.16 -2.60 -6.96
N LEU A 29 -17.91 -1.33 -7.27
CA LEU A 29 -18.34 -0.19 -6.46
C LEU A 29 -19.87 -0.07 -6.42
N ARG A 30 -20.54 -0.14 -7.58
CA ARG A 30 -22.01 -0.07 -7.70
C ARG A 30 -22.72 -1.24 -7.02
N CYS A 31 -22.14 -2.43 -7.09
CA CYS A 31 -22.67 -3.61 -6.41
C CYS A 31 -22.38 -3.62 -4.90
N GLY A 32 -21.63 -2.62 -4.38
CA GLY A 32 -21.23 -2.58 -2.99
C GLY A 32 -20.31 -3.73 -2.58
N LEU A 33 -19.51 -4.26 -3.52
CA LEU A 33 -18.60 -5.40 -3.31
C LEU A 33 -17.17 -4.95 -2.96
N LEU A 34 -16.88 -3.65 -3.02
CA LEU A 34 -15.63 -3.06 -2.49
C LEU A 34 -15.80 -2.72 -1.01
N THR A 35 -16.13 -3.74 -0.21
CA THR A 35 -16.25 -3.60 1.24
C THR A 35 -14.95 -3.95 1.95
N ALA A 36 -14.84 -3.52 3.21
CA ALA A 36 -13.72 -3.94 4.05
C ALA A 36 -13.66 -5.47 4.29
N ALA A 37 -14.80 -6.17 4.15
CA ALA A 37 -14.90 -7.61 4.39
C ALA A 37 -14.44 -8.48 3.21
N ASP A 38 -14.50 -7.96 1.98
CA ASP A 38 -14.20 -8.72 0.78
C ASP A 38 -12.70 -8.65 0.41
N CYS A 39 -11.87 -9.27 1.26
CA CYS A 39 -10.41 -9.30 1.11
C CYS A 39 -9.96 -9.84 -0.25
N PHE A 40 -10.65 -10.86 -0.79
CA PHE A 40 -10.32 -11.45 -2.09
C PHE A 40 -10.46 -10.45 -3.24
N LEU A 41 -11.60 -9.76 -3.33
CA LEU A 41 -11.86 -8.79 -4.40
C LEU A 41 -10.90 -7.60 -4.32
N CYS A 42 -10.69 -7.10 -3.10
CA CYS A 42 -9.77 -6.00 -2.85
C CYS A 42 -8.31 -6.36 -3.18
N TYR A 43 -7.87 -7.58 -2.84
CA TYR A 43 -6.54 -8.07 -3.19
C TYR A 43 -6.37 -8.17 -4.70
N SER A 44 -7.31 -8.86 -5.38
CA SER A 44 -7.26 -9.05 -6.83
C SER A 44 -7.31 -7.73 -7.59
N LEU A 45 -8.20 -6.81 -7.20
CA LEU A 45 -8.28 -5.48 -7.79
C LEU A 45 -7.00 -4.66 -7.55
N GLY A 46 -6.42 -4.74 -6.35
CA GLY A 46 -5.14 -4.11 -6.05
C GLY A 46 -3.98 -4.63 -6.91
N LEU A 47 -3.96 -5.94 -7.21
CA LEU A 47 -2.98 -6.51 -8.15
C LEU A 47 -3.18 -5.98 -9.56
N LEU A 48 -4.43 -5.88 -10.02
CA LEU A 48 -4.76 -5.34 -11.35
C LEU A 48 -4.35 -3.87 -11.48
N TYR A 49 -4.58 -3.05 -10.45
CA TYR A 49 -4.09 -1.67 -10.41
C TYR A 49 -2.58 -1.62 -10.56
N ALA A 50 -1.86 -2.39 -9.74
CA ALA A 50 -0.41 -2.40 -9.75
C ALA A 50 0.19 -2.89 -11.09
N LYS A 51 -0.54 -3.73 -11.83
CA LYS A 51 -0.05 -4.35 -13.07
C LYS A 51 -0.37 -3.54 -14.33
N PHE A 52 -1.56 -2.94 -14.40
CA PHE A 52 -2.10 -2.44 -15.66
C PHE A 52 -2.53 -0.97 -15.64
N THR A 53 -2.35 -0.29 -14.50
CA THR A 53 -2.69 1.13 -14.37
C THR A 53 -1.47 1.97 -14.00
N THR A 54 -1.47 3.23 -14.43
CA THR A 54 -0.48 4.20 -13.94
C THR A 54 -0.77 4.52 -12.47
N SER A 55 0.23 4.97 -11.71
CA SER A 55 0.02 5.33 -10.31
C SER A 55 -1.06 6.42 -10.16
N THR A 56 -1.19 7.32 -11.14
CA THR A 56 -2.25 8.33 -11.20
C THR A 56 -3.64 7.71 -11.41
N LEU A 57 -3.80 6.81 -12.39
CA LEU A 57 -5.10 6.17 -12.65
C LEU A 57 -5.52 5.27 -11.47
N ALA A 58 -4.58 4.48 -10.95
CA ALA A 58 -4.79 3.68 -9.74
C ALA A 58 -5.30 4.55 -8.59
N ARG A 59 -4.73 5.76 -8.46
CA ARG A 59 -5.09 6.67 -7.37
C ARG A 59 -6.48 7.26 -7.53
N ASN A 60 -6.87 7.65 -8.74
CA ASN A 60 -8.21 8.16 -9.00
C ASN A 60 -9.27 7.10 -8.65
N LEU A 61 -9.08 5.87 -9.11
CA LEU A 61 -10.00 4.77 -8.81
C LEU A 61 -10.02 4.44 -7.31
N PHE A 62 -8.86 4.45 -6.66
CA PHE A 62 -8.78 4.23 -5.22
C PHE A 62 -9.52 5.31 -4.41
N ASP A 63 -9.48 6.57 -4.86
CA ASP A 63 -10.13 7.69 -4.18
C ASP A 63 -11.67 7.65 -4.27
N GLU A 64 -12.24 6.88 -5.20
CA GLU A 64 -13.69 6.59 -5.26
C GLU A 64 -14.14 5.64 -4.13
N ILE A 65 -13.22 4.90 -3.52
CA ILE A 65 -13.53 3.94 -2.45
C ILE A 65 -13.60 4.68 -1.11
N SER A 66 -14.77 4.70 -0.49
CA SER A 66 -14.98 5.42 0.78
C SER A 66 -14.26 4.79 1.97
N GLN A 67 -14.20 3.45 2.03
CA GLN A 67 -13.57 2.70 3.13
C GLN A 67 -12.63 1.61 2.60
N PRO A 68 -11.46 1.99 2.04
CA PRO A 68 -10.51 1.03 1.51
C PRO A 68 -9.90 0.20 2.64
N ASN A 69 -9.79 -1.12 2.42
CA ASN A 69 -9.14 -2.02 3.35
C ASN A 69 -7.61 -2.00 3.23
N SER A 70 -6.95 -2.71 4.14
CA SER A 70 -5.48 -2.79 4.20
C SER A 70 -4.85 -3.31 2.90
N PHE A 71 -5.53 -4.20 2.16
CA PHE A 71 -5.01 -4.73 0.88
C PHE A 71 -4.95 -3.63 -0.19
N LEU A 72 -6.01 -2.85 -0.35
CA LEU A 72 -6.04 -1.75 -1.33
C LEU A 72 -5.05 -0.64 -0.94
N TRP A 73 -4.97 -0.29 0.34
CA TRP A 73 -3.94 0.64 0.84
C TRP A 73 -2.53 0.16 0.50
N ASN A 74 -2.23 -1.11 0.79
CA ASN A 74 -0.93 -1.71 0.50
C ASN A 74 -0.63 -1.74 -1.00
N ALA A 75 -1.63 -2.02 -1.85
CA ALA A 75 -1.46 -1.97 -3.30
C ALA A 75 -1.11 -0.55 -3.78
N MET A 76 -1.82 0.47 -3.29
CA MET A 76 -1.54 1.87 -3.62
C MET A 76 -0.15 2.30 -3.16
N LEU A 77 0.21 2.00 -1.91
CA LEU A 77 1.53 2.30 -1.36
C LEU A 77 2.66 1.65 -2.17
N ARG A 78 2.49 0.40 -2.57
CA ARG A 78 3.46 -0.29 -3.44
C ARG A 78 3.56 0.36 -4.81
N SER A 79 2.43 0.75 -5.41
CA SER A 79 2.41 1.40 -6.73
C SER A 79 3.21 2.71 -6.72
N HIS A 80 2.92 3.61 -5.78
CA HIS A 80 3.66 4.88 -5.64
C HIS A 80 5.13 4.66 -5.26
N CYS A 81 5.42 3.68 -4.40
CA CYS A 81 6.79 3.34 -4.02
C CYS A 81 7.62 2.80 -5.21
N ARG A 82 7.02 1.99 -6.09
CA ARG A 82 7.67 1.50 -7.32
C ARG A 82 7.91 2.61 -8.32
N ALA A 83 6.96 3.55 -8.43
CA ALA A 83 7.10 4.76 -9.23
C ALA A 83 8.05 5.81 -8.61
N GLN A 84 8.69 5.51 -7.48
CA GLN A 84 9.59 6.42 -6.74
C GLN A 84 8.94 7.76 -6.35
N GLN A 85 7.61 7.78 -6.21
CA GLN A 85 6.85 8.95 -5.79
C GLN A 85 6.87 9.03 -4.25
N TRP A 86 8.03 9.31 -3.67
CA TRP A 86 8.28 9.18 -2.22
C TRP A 86 7.42 10.12 -1.37
N VAL A 87 7.26 11.37 -1.81
CA VAL A 87 6.42 12.38 -1.11
C VAL A 87 4.98 11.90 -1.03
N GLU A 88 4.44 11.42 -2.15
CA GLU A 88 3.08 10.89 -2.24
C GLU A 88 2.91 9.57 -1.50
N THR A 89 3.96 8.74 -1.46
CA THR A 89 3.99 7.53 -0.63
C THR A 89 3.84 7.87 0.86
N LEU A 90 4.60 8.86 1.37
CA LEU A 90 4.46 9.30 2.76
C LEU A 90 3.11 9.98 3.03
N ARG A 91 2.59 10.75 2.07
CA ARG A 91 1.26 11.37 2.17
C ARG A 91 0.16 10.30 2.28
N LEU A 92 0.24 9.25 1.48
CA LEU A 92 -0.67 8.11 1.54
C LEU A 92 -0.57 7.35 2.86
N LEU A 93 0.65 7.11 3.37
CA LEU A 93 0.85 6.48 4.68
C LEU A 93 0.17 7.28 5.80
N ARG A 94 0.30 8.60 5.79
CA ARG A 94 -0.36 9.49 6.76
C ARG A 94 -1.89 9.49 6.64
N ARG A 95 -2.43 9.30 5.43
CA ARG A 95 -3.87 9.19 5.22
C ARG A 95 -4.41 7.83 5.69
N MET A 96 -3.63 6.76 5.49
CA MET A 96 -4.00 5.41 5.91
C MET A 96 -4.01 5.26 7.43
N ALA A 97 -3.05 5.87 8.12
CA ALA A 97 -2.77 5.62 9.53
C ALA A 97 -2.81 6.92 10.33
N ALA A 98 -3.62 6.96 11.38
CA ALA A 98 -3.66 8.10 12.31
C ALA A 98 -2.39 8.13 13.18
N LYS A 99 -1.83 6.96 13.49
CA LYS A 99 -0.61 6.80 14.28
C LYS A 99 0.36 5.83 13.58
N PRO A 100 1.67 5.99 13.76
CA PRO A 100 2.66 5.03 13.24
C PRO A 100 2.40 3.58 13.70
N SER A 101 1.76 3.39 14.86
CA SER A 101 1.35 2.08 15.39
C SER A 101 0.28 1.38 14.55
N ASP A 102 -0.39 2.05 13.62
CA ASP A 102 -1.46 1.44 12.83
C ASP A 102 -0.88 0.71 11.60
N LEU A 103 0.40 0.95 11.29
CA LEU A 103 1.12 0.31 10.19
C LEU A 103 1.34 -1.19 10.46
N ASP A 104 1.05 -2.01 9.46
CA ASP A 104 1.26 -3.46 9.45
C ASP A 104 2.67 -3.85 8.94
N ALA A 105 2.96 -5.16 8.91
CA ALA A 105 4.24 -5.68 8.43
C ALA A 105 4.53 -5.36 6.95
N PHE A 106 3.52 -5.02 6.15
CA PHE A 106 3.66 -4.76 4.71
C PHE A 106 3.88 -3.26 4.40
N THR A 107 3.33 -2.39 5.24
CA THR A 107 3.45 -0.93 5.13
C THR A 107 4.74 -0.39 5.72
N LEU A 108 5.25 -0.97 6.80
CA LEU A 108 6.46 -0.51 7.48
C LEU A 108 7.71 -0.48 6.57
N PRO A 109 8.01 -1.52 5.75
CA PRO A 109 9.16 -1.46 4.83
C PRO A 109 9.03 -0.34 3.80
N ILE A 110 7.81 -0.08 3.32
CA ILE A 110 7.53 1.00 2.35
C ILE A 110 7.78 2.36 3.02
N ALA A 111 7.31 2.52 4.26
CA ALA A 111 7.48 3.73 5.03
C ALA A 111 8.96 4.03 5.32
N LEU A 112 9.73 3.02 5.73
CA LEU A 112 11.18 3.14 5.95
C LEU A 112 11.91 3.50 4.66
N LYS A 113 11.57 2.85 3.53
CA LYS A 113 12.18 3.14 2.23
C LYS A 113 11.92 4.58 1.79
N ALA A 114 10.69 5.07 1.94
CA ALA A 114 10.35 6.45 1.60
C ALA A 114 11.05 7.47 2.51
N CYS A 115 11.17 7.18 3.82
CA CYS A 115 11.93 8.04 4.74
C CYS A 115 13.41 8.09 4.38
N ALA A 116 14.01 6.96 4.01
CA ALA A 116 15.41 6.91 3.58
C ALA A 116 15.63 7.71 2.28
N ALA A 117 14.71 7.59 1.32
CA ALA A 117 14.79 8.32 0.05
C ALA A 117 14.63 9.84 0.19
N LEU A 118 13.89 10.30 1.20
CA LEU A 118 13.64 11.71 1.48
C LEU A 118 14.54 12.28 2.59
N SER A 119 15.50 11.51 3.08
CA SER A 119 16.37 11.90 4.21
C SER A 119 15.60 12.31 5.49
N GLU A 120 14.41 11.74 5.69
CA GLU A 120 13.50 12.01 6.81
C GLU A 120 13.87 11.18 8.05
N LEU A 121 15.05 11.45 8.62
CA LEU A 121 15.65 10.66 9.71
C LEU A 121 14.74 10.52 10.94
N ARG A 122 14.12 11.63 11.36
CA ARG A 122 13.26 11.65 12.55
C ARG A 122 12.06 10.73 12.39
N HIS A 123 11.37 10.82 11.25
CA HIS A 123 10.24 9.95 10.92
C HIS A 123 10.69 8.49 10.78
N GLY A 124 11.82 8.25 10.10
CA GLY A 124 12.39 6.92 9.94
C GLY A 124 12.68 6.23 11.28
N ARG A 125 13.24 6.96 12.27
CA ARG A 125 13.47 6.42 13.62
C ARG A 125 12.17 6.01 14.33
N THR A 126 11.13 6.85 14.25
CA THR A 126 9.82 6.54 14.84
C THR A 126 9.22 5.27 14.24
N ILE A 127 9.23 5.15 12.91
CA ILE A 127 8.72 3.97 12.20
C ILE A 127 9.54 2.73 12.54
N HIS A 128 10.87 2.85 12.59
CA HIS A 128 11.77 1.77 12.95
C HIS A 128 11.50 1.25 14.36
N ALA A 129 11.31 2.15 15.33
CA ALA A 129 10.95 1.78 16.70
C ALA A 129 9.62 1.02 16.76
N VAL A 130 8.61 1.42 15.98
CA VAL A 130 7.34 0.68 15.86
C VAL A 130 7.58 -0.72 15.29
N ALA A 131 8.38 -0.85 14.24
CA ALA A 131 8.66 -2.13 13.59
C ALA A 131 9.33 -3.13 14.55
N ILE A 132 10.27 -2.66 15.38
CA ILE A 132 10.88 -3.44 16.46
C ILE A 132 9.83 -3.83 17.52
N LYS A 133 9.04 -2.85 18.00
CA LYS A 133 8.03 -3.08 19.04
C LYS A 133 6.98 -4.12 18.61
N LYS A 134 6.60 -4.11 17.34
CA LYS A 134 5.66 -5.08 16.75
C LYS A 134 6.30 -6.43 16.38
N ARG A 135 7.61 -6.60 16.58
CA ARG A 135 8.38 -7.80 16.20
C ARG A 135 8.30 -8.13 14.71
N PHE A 136 8.07 -7.13 13.86
CA PHE A 136 8.02 -7.30 12.40
C PHE A 136 9.41 -7.26 11.75
N LEU A 137 10.44 -6.88 12.51
CA LEU A 137 11.84 -7.06 12.11
C LEU A 137 12.47 -8.11 13.03
N PRO A 138 13.04 -9.21 12.50
CA PRO A 138 14.07 -9.92 13.25
C PRO A 138 15.23 -8.93 13.47
N PHE A 139 15.87 -9.00 14.63
CA PHE A 139 16.94 -8.10 15.14
C PHE A 139 18.14 -7.82 14.18
N ARG A 140 18.14 -8.34 12.94
CA ARG A 140 19.21 -8.22 11.93
C ARG A 140 18.97 -7.22 10.80
N TYR A 141 17.81 -6.56 10.68
CA TYR A 141 17.65 -5.41 9.76
C TYR A 141 18.18 -4.12 10.43
N VAL A 142 19.46 -4.16 10.79
CA VAL A 142 20.26 -3.00 11.20
C VAL A 142 20.71 -2.29 9.92
N CYS A 143 20.43 -0.98 9.86
CA CYS A 143 21.03 -0.02 8.92
C CYS A 143 20.97 -0.38 7.42
N CYS A 144 19.98 0.17 6.70
CA CYS A 144 20.23 0.48 5.29
C CYS A 144 21.29 1.59 5.21
N SER A 145 22.33 1.33 4.44
CA SER A 145 23.74 1.73 4.58
C SER A 145 24.11 3.18 4.26
N SER A 146 23.15 4.11 4.18
CA SER A 146 23.43 5.56 4.04
C SER A 146 23.02 6.39 5.26
N THR A 147 22.34 5.78 6.24
CA THR A 147 21.71 6.50 7.36
C THR A 147 22.50 6.43 8.68
N CYS A 148 23.57 5.63 8.73
CA CYS A 148 24.25 5.27 9.99
C CYS A 148 25.63 5.92 10.20
N ARG A 149 26.05 6.95 9.43
CA ARG A 149 27.26 7.71 9.81
C ARG A 149 27.04 8.72 10.95
N ASP A 150 25.82 9.20 11.16
CA ASP A 150 25.60 10.32 12.09
C ASP A 150 24.90 9.95 13.42
N VAL A 151 24.81 8.66 13.77
CA VAL A 151 24.19 8.24 15.06
C VAL A 151 25.21 7.78 16.10
N ARG A 152 26.52 7.91 15.81
CA ARG A 152 27.60 7.56 16.75
C ARG A 152 28.40 8.75 17.31
N GLN A 153 28.00 10.00 17.09
CA GLN A 153 28.67 11.18 17.66
C GLN A 153 27.89 11.90 18.77
N VAL A 154 26.90 11.24 19.37
CA VAL A 154 26.26 11.76 20.59
C VAL A 154 26.26 10.66 21.65
N GLN A 155 27.46 10.31 22.09
CA GLN A 155 27.75 9.85 23.45
C GLN A 155 29.03 10.56 23.91
#